data_AF-A0A7G9SIQ6-F1
#
_entry.id   AF-A0A7G9SIQ6-F1
#
_cell.length_a   1.000
_cell.length_b   1.000
_cell.length_c   1.000
_cell.angle_alpha   90.00
_cell.angle_beta   90.00
_cell.angle_gamma   90.00
#
_symmetry.space_group_name_H-M   'P 1'
#
loop_
_entity.id
_entity.type
_entity.pdbx_description
1 polymer ?
#
loop_
_entity_poly.entity_id
_entity_poly.type
_entity_poly.pdbx_seq_one_letter_code
_entity_poly.pdbx_strand_id
1 'polypeptide(L)'
;MGKKQDVRINVRIDSVDPLRFSVEPVSNGLPKDPNGKIKFKNKKGEDGFRIYFDLVNPPEDYLWPDDDDIANAVWSKVGAQCPTEGAWEVFEPRRSDNNRKTLVVDNPNPSPAQGEFHYTLRVVNGAGEYLNLDPGAINQNGGEDMQSAAVLTAAVGGLIAGCLLTLAFQALT
;
A
#
# COMPACT_ATOMS: atom_id res chain seq x y z
N MET A 1 -4.15 13.66 -14.37
CA MET A 1 -3.85 12.88 -13.14
C MET A 1 -5.15 12.28 -12.70
N GLY A 2 -5.21 10.95 -12.67
CA GLY A 2 -6.30 10.20 -12.06
C GLY A 2 -6.39 10.48 -10.57
N LYS A 3 -7.51 10.07 -9.99
CA LYS A 3 -7.76 10.23 -8.56
C LYS A 3 -6.86 9.24 -7.79
N LYS A 4 -6.39 9.65 -6.60
CA LYS A 4 -5.76 8.76 -5.63
C LYS A 4 -6.77 8.37 -4.56
N GLN A 5 -6.67 7.15 -4.06
CA GLN A 5 -7.49 6.70 -2.95
C GLN A 5 -6.82 7.04 -1.61
N ASP A 6 -7.56 7.70 -0.73
CA ASP A 6 -7.08 8.03 0.61
C ASP A 6 -7.28 6.83 1.55
N VAL A 7 -6.19 6.42 2.21
CA VAL A 7 -6.14 5.26 3.11
C VAL A 7 -5.56 5.70 4.45
N ARG A 8 -6.22 5.35 5.56
CA ARG A 8 -5.68 5.60 6.91
C ARG A 8 -5.29 4.31 7.62
N ILE A 9 -4.12 4.34 8.25
CA ILE A 9 -3.53 3.23 8.97
C ILE A 9 -3.09 3.76 10.35
N ASN A 10 -3.55 3.10 11.40
CA ASN A 10 -3.11 3.38 12.76
C ASN A 10 -1.77 2.68 13.03
N VAL A 11 -0.86 3.41 13.66
CA VAL A 11 0.43 2.92 14.17
C VAL A 11 0.40 3.15 15.68
N ARG A 12 0.36 2.07 16.46
CA ARG A 12 0.36 2.12 17.93
C ARG A 12 1.70 1.61 18.43
N ILE A 13 2.38 2.39 19.27
CA ILE A 13 3.62 1.97 19.92
C ILE A 13 3.28 1.70 21.39
N ASP A 14 3.33 0.44 21.81
CA ASP A 14 2.93 0.02 23.16
C ASP A 14 4.12 0.04 24.14
N SER A 15 5.34 -0.14 23.65
CA SER A 15 6.58 -0.13 24.45
C SER A 15 7.78 0.19 23.56
N VAL A 16 8.76 0.92 24.08
CA VAL A 16 10.04 1.19 23.39
C VAL A 16 11.19 0.32 23.91
N ASP A 17 11.06 -0.22 25.13
CA ASP A 17 12.03 -1.10 25.74
C ASP A 17 11.33 -2.27 26.47
N PRO A 18 11.18 -3.45 25.83
CA PRO A 18 11.53 -3.73 24.44
C PRO A 18 10.55 -3.07 23.46
N LEU A 19 10.96 -2.91 22.20
CA LEU A 19 10.08 -2.40 21.14
C LEU A 19 8.86 -3.31 20.95
N ARG A 20 7.67 -2.74 21.12
CA ARG A 20 6.37 -3.36 20.82
C ARG A 20 5.48 -2.32 20.15
N PHE A 21 4.93 -2.67 19.00
CA PHE A 21 4.03 -1.80 18.26
C PHE A 21 3.10 -2.64 17.39
N SER A 22 2.03 -2.03 16.88
CA SER A 22 1.08 -2.64 15.95
C SER A 22 0.67 -1.68 14.84
N VAL A 23 0.28 -2.25 13.71
CA VAL A 23 -0.19 -1.51 12.53
C VAL A 23 -1.54 -2.07 12.09
N GLU A 24 -2.55 -1.21 12.07
CA GLU A 24 -3.94 -1.61 11.86
C GLU A 24 -4.64 -0.66 10.88
N PRO A 25 -5.32 -1.16 9.84
CA PRO A 25 -6.18 -0.31 9.04
C PRO A 25 -7.30 0.24 9.93
N VAL A 26 -7.68 1.51 9.74
CA VAL A 26 -8.94 2.01 10.29
C VAL A 26 -10.08 1.17 9.69
N SER A 27 -11.21 0.96 10.37
CA SER A 27 -12.28 -0.01 10.06
C SER A 27 -12.84 -0.04 8.62
N ASN A 28 -12.42 0.89 7.76
CA ASN A 28 -12.76 1.02 6.34
C ASN A 28 -11.50 1.00 5.42
N GLY A 29 -10.35 0.57 5.93
CA GLY A 29 -9.03 0.64 5.30
C GLY A 29 -8.70 -0.56 4.41
N LEU A 30 -7.45 -0.61 3.95
CA LEU A 30 -6.97 -1.64 3.03
C LEU A 30 -7.25 -3.06 3.56
N PRO A 31 -7.74 -3.98 2.69
CA PRO A 31 -8.05 -5.33 3.11
C PRO A 31 -6.77 -6.09 3.48
N LYS A 32 -6.90 -7.03 4.42
CA LYS A 32 -5.84 -7.99 4.72
C LYS A 32 -6.00 -9.27 3.90
N ASP A 33 -4.90 -9.97 3.63
CA ASP A 33 -4.95 -11.35 3.16
C ASP A 33 -5.26 -12.32 4.32
N PRO A 34 -5.52 -13.61 4.03
CA PRO A 34 -5.75 -14.61 5.08
C PRO A 34 -4.58 -14.80 6.07
N ASN A 35 -3.37 -14.34 5.72
CA ASN A 35 -2.19 -14.36 6.57
C ASN A 35 -2.04 -13.05 7.38
N GLY A 36 -3.02 -12.15 7.33
CA GLY A 36 -3.01 -10.88 8.05
C GLY A 36 -2.22 -9.75 7.37
N LYS A 37 -1.72 -9.96 6.15
CA LYS A 37 -0.90 -8.99 5.40
C LYS A 37 -1.74 -7.89 4.76
N ILE A 38 -1.30 -6.63 4.81
CA ILE A 38 -2.05 -5.52 4.19
C ILE A 38 -1.91 -5.60 2.66
N LYS A 39 -3.04 -5.49 1.95
CA LYS A 39 -3.07 -5.47 0.49
C LYS A 39 -3.25 -4.03 -0.02
N PHE A 40 -2.23 -3.50 -0.70
CA PHE A 40 -2.31 -2.25 -1.45
C PHE A 40 -2.79 -2.56 -2.87
N LYS A 41 -4.06 -3.00 -3.00
CA LYS A 41 -4.70 -3.31 -4.29
C LYS A 41 -5.62 -2.19 -4.71
N ASN A 42 -5.27 -1.47 -5.77
CA ASN A 42 -6.03 -0.33 -6.25
C ASN A 42 -6.99 -0.75 -7.36
N LYS A 43 -8.13 -0.07 -7.42
CA LYS A 43 -9.11 -0.26 -8.50
C LYS A 43 -8.53 0.24 -9.82
N LYS A 44 -8.97 -0.35 -10.92
CA LYS A 44 -8.56 0.12 -12.25
C LYS A 44 -8.90 1.61 -12.47
N GLY A 45 -7.94 2.35 -13.04
CA GLY A 45 -8.11 3.74 -13.46
C GLY A 45 -7.77 4.78 -12.37
N GLU A 46 -7.32 4.33 -11.21
CA GLU A 46 -6.88 5.17 -10.10
C GLU A 46 -5.34 5.25 -10.05
N ASP A 47 -4.77 6.40 -9.69
CA ASP A 47 -3.32 6.70 -9.73
C ASP A 47 -2.58 6.27 -8.44
N GLY A 48 -3.07 5.23 -7.79
CA GLY A 48 -2.55 4.67 -6.54
C GLY A 48 -3.23 5.20 -5.27
N PHE A 49 -2.47 5.27 -4.20
CA PHE A 49 -2.93 5.64 -2.86
C PHE A 49 -2.21 6.86 -2.31
N ARG A 50 -2.94 7.61 -1.49
CA ARG A 50 -2.37 8.46 -0.46
C ARG A 50 -2.65 7.82 0.88
N ILE A 51 -1.58 7.42 1.56
CA ILE A 51 -1.63 6.68 2.82
C ILE A 51 -1.28 7.64 3.95
N TYR A 52 -2.11 7.64 4.99
CA TYR A 52 -1.91 8.39 6.22
C TYR A 52 -1.60 7.38 7.33
N PHE A 53 -0.37 7.41 7.84
CA PHE A 53 0.03 6.64 9.01
C PHE A 53 -0.15 7.51 10.26
N ASP A 54 -1.19 7.21 11.03
CA ASP A 54 -1.59 7.98 12.21
C ASP A 54 -1.00 7.33 13.47
N LEU A 55 -0.20 8.08 14.23
CA LEU A 55 0.27 7.65 15.54
C LEU A 55 -0.88 7.69 16.54
N VAL A 56 -1.14 6.54 17.16
CA VAL A 56 -2.18 6.40 18.18
C VAL A 56 -1.52 6.33 19.56
N ASN A 57 -1.67 7.41 20.34
CA ASN A 57 -1.11 7.56 21.68
C ASN A 57 0.39 7.19 21.74
N PRO A 58 1.26 7.83 20.94
CA PRO A 58 2.68 7.51 20.98
C PRO A 58 3.27 7.79 22.38
N PRO A 59 4.29 7.01 22.82
CA PRO A 59 5.11 7.33 23.97
C PRO A 59 5.66 8.76 23.88
N GLU A 60 5.96 9.37 25.03
CA GLU A 60 6.39 10.78 25.10
C GLU A 60 7.49 11.07 24.05
N ASP A 61 7.18 12.04 23.18
CA ASP A 61 8.00 12.60 22.11
C ASP A 61 8.37 11.71 20.90
N TYR A 62 7.83 10.50 20.77
CA TYR A 62 8.01 9.72 19.54
C TYR A 62 7.05 10.16 18.45
N LEU A 63 7.56 10.92 17.49
CA LEU A 63 6.79 11.52 16.40
C LEU A 63 7.37 11.15 15.03
N TRP A 64 6.63 11.38 13.96
CA TRP A 64 7.21 11.32 12.63
C TRP A 64 8.31 12.39 12.48
N PRO A 65 9.35 12.16 11.66
CA PRO A 65 10.32 13.21 11.32
C PRO A 65 9.66 14.48 10.78
N ASP A 66 10.34 15.62 10.94
CA ASP A 66 9.94 16.88 10.32
C ASP A 66 10.04 16.78 8.79
N ASP A 67 9.42 17.74 8.09
CA ASP A 67 9.36 17.74 6.62
C ASP A 67 10.74 17.78 5.95
N ASP A 68 11.71 18.46 6.56
CA ASP A 68 13.11 18.52 6.08
C ASP A 68 13.83 17.16 6.17
N ASP A 69 13.32 16.22 6.97
CA ASP A 69 13.89 14.88 7.17
C ASP A 69 12.88 13.76 6.88
N ILE A 70 11.81 14.07 6.12
CA ILE A 70 10.69 13.15 5.92
C ILE A 70 11.06 11.89 5.14
N ALA A 71 12.12 11.94 4.34
CA ALA A 71 12.67 10.79 3.64
C ALA A 71 13.00 9.64 4.61
N ASN A 72 13.38 9.98 5.85
CA ASN A 72 13.70 9.01 6.89
C ASN A 72 12.48 8.41 7.59
N ALA A 73 11.27 8.92 7.36
CA ALA A 73 10.04 8.47 8.06
C ALA A 73 9.54 7.10 7.59
N VAL A 74 9.79 6.74 6.33
CA VAL A 74 9.46 5.43 5.80
C VAL A 74 10.45 5.03 4.72
N TRP A 75 10.84 3.76 4.75
CA TRP A 75 11.58 3.11 3.69
C TRP A 75 10.79 1.93 3.17
N SER A 76 10.87 1.64 1.88
CA SER A 76 10.16 0.53 1.25
C SER A 76 10.97 -0.06 0.10
N LYS A 77 10.90 -1.38 -0.02
CA LYS A 77 11.65 -2.14 -1.01
C LYS A 77 10.88 -3.39 -1.45
N VAL A 78 10.96 -3.72 -2.74
CA VAL A 78 10.48 -5.00 -3.27
C VAL A 78 11.46 -6.10 -2.87
N GLY A 79 10.95 -7.24 -2.39
CA GLY A 79 11.79 -8.36 -1.98
C GLY A 79 11.33 -9.01 -0.67
N ALA A 80 12.27 -9.59 0.06
CA ALA A 80 11.98 -10.51 1.17
C ALA A 80 12.27 -9.95 2.57
N GLN A 81 12.87 -8.76 2.68
CA GLN A 81 13.29 -8.18 3.95
C GLN A 81 12.96 -6.70 4.00
N CYS A 82 12.68 -6.24 5.22
CA CYS A 82 12.41 -4.84 5.48
C CYS A 82 13.70 -4.03 5.34
N PRO A 83 13.64 -2.87 4.67
CA PRO A 83 14.83 -2.05 4.45
C PRO A 83 15.41 -1.53 5.77
N THR A 84 16.73 -1.65 5.94
CA THR A 84 17.49 -1.10 7.07
C THR A 84 18.18 0.21 6.74
N GLU A 85 18.06 0.68 5.50
CA GLU A 85 18.58 1.93 4.97
C GLU A 85 17.60 2.52 3.95
N GLY A 86 17.83 3.78 3.54
CA GLY A 86 16.94 4.53 2.66
C GLY A 86 16.63 3.82 1.34
N ALA A 87 15.37 3.43 1.16
CA ALA A 87 14.83 2.88 -0.08
C ALA A 87 13.37 3.36 -0.25
N TRP A 88 12.97 3.72 -1.46
CA TRP A 88 11.64 4.29 -1.74
C TRP A 88 11.03 3.70 -3.03
N GLU A 89 11.09 2.39 -3.17
CA GLU A 89 10.64 1.70 -4.39
C GLU A 89 9.11 1.60 -4.50
N VAL A 90 8.40 1.65 -3.36
CA VAL A 90 6.95 1.45 -3.27
C VAL A 90 6.25 2.64 -2.59
N PHE A 91 6.86 3.19 -1.57
CA PHE A 91 6.36 4.31 -0.77
C PHE A 91 7.26 5.52 -0.92
N GLU A 92 6.63 6.65 -1.20
CA GLU A 92 7.26 7.96 -1.27
C GLU A 92 6.74 8.82 -0.11
N PRO A 93 7.55 9.08 0.94
CA PRO A 93 7.17 10.00 2.00
C PRO A 93 6.99 11.41 1.44
N ARG A 94 5.94 12.10 1.87
CA ARG A 94 5.62 13.44 1.35
C ARG A 94 5.78 14.53 2.39
N ARG A 95 5.17 14.34 3.56
CA ARG A 95 5.23 15.29 4.69
C ARG A 95 4.72 14.65 5.97
N SER A 96 4.94 15.35 7.07
CA SER A 96 4.30 15.12 8.34
C SER A 96 3.17 16.15 8.56
N ASP A 97 2.03 15.70 9.05
CA ASP A 97 0.86 16.52 9.35
C ASP A 97 0.48 16.37 10.83
N ASN A 98 -0.46 17.20 11.30
CA ASN A 98 -1.07 17.09 12.63
C ASN A 98 -0.03 17.09 13.76
N ASN A 99 0.86 18.10 13.76
CA ASN A 99 1.98 18.20 14.69
C ASN A 99 2.84 16.91 14.69
N ARG A 100 3.15 16.42 13.49
CA ARG A 100 3.98 15.22 13.24
C ARG A 100 3.38 13.91 13.76
N LYS A 101 2.07 13.88 14.00
CA LYS A 101 1.34 12.65 14.39
C LYS A 101 0.79 11.87 13.22
N THR A 102 0.75 12.48 12.04
CA THR A 102 0.31 11.81 10.80
C THR A 102 1.43 11.88 9.78
N LEU A 103 1.88 10.74 9.25
CA LEU A 103 2.80 10.69 8.13
C LEU A 103 1.99 10.48 6.85
N VAL A 104 2.20 11.34 5.86
CA VAL A 104 1.58 11.24 4.55
C VAL A 104 2.55 10.60 3.56
N VAL A 105 2.15 9.48 2.99
CA VAL A 105 2.93 8.67 2.06
C VAL A 105 2.13 8.49 0.78
N ASP A 106 2.77 8.69 -0.36
CA ASP A 106 2.19 8.32 -1.63
C ASP A 106 2.66 6.90 -2.01
N ASN A 107 1.73 6.07 -2.46
CA ASN A 107 2.04 4.80 -3.12
C ASN A 107 1.48 4.88 -4.55
N PRO A 108 2.32 5.00 -5.59
CA PRO A 108 1.86 5.11 -6.97
C PRO A 108 1.12 3.85 -7.46
N ASN A 109 1.33 2.72 -6.79
CA ASN A 109 0.71 1.43 -7.05
C ASN A 109 0.58 1.08 -8.56
N PRO A 110 1.70 0.94 -9.27
CA PRO A 110 1.72 0.88 -10.73
C PRO A 110 1.06 -0.38 -11.28
N SER A 111 0.73 -0.33 -12.58
CA SER A 111 0.35 -1.48 -13.41
C SER A 111 1.42 -1.69 -14.48
N PRO A 112 2.01 -2.90 -14.63
CA PRO A 112 1.68 -4.12 -13.89
C PRO A 112 2.11 -4.07 -12.42
N ALA A 113 1.56 -4.97 -11.60
CA ALA A 113 1.88 -5.07 -10.18
C ALA A 113 3.39 -5.27 -9.93
N GLN A 114 3.95 -4.59 -8.93
CA GLN A 114 5.35 -4.77 -8.50
C GLN A 114 5.53 -6.02 -7.64
N GLY A 115 4.46 -6.54 -7.04
CA GLY A 115 4.47 -7.80 -6.28
C GLY A 115 4.62 -7.58 -4.78
N GLU A 116 5.30 -8.53 -4.12
CA GLU A 116 5.52 -8.51 -2.68
C GLU A 116 6.60 -7.51 -2.28
N PHE A 117 6.34 -6.74 -1.23
CA PHE A 117 7.25 -5.72 -0.73
C PHE A 117 7.20 -5.62 0.78
N HIS A 118 8.23 -4.98 1.33
CA HIS A 118 8.35 -4.67 2.75
C HIS A 118 8.61 -3.18 2.94
N TYR A 119 8.30 -2.69 4.13
CA TYR A 119 8.58 -1.31 4.52
C TYR A 119 8.94 -1.21 5.99
N THR A 120 9.74 -0.22 6.32
CA THR A 120 10.13 0.13 7.68
C THR A 120 9.62 1.54 7.94
N LEU A 121 8.72 1.70 8.91
CA LEU A 121 8.32 3.02 9.40
C LEU A 121 9.35 3.46 10.45
N ARG A 122 9.61 4.77 10.57
CA ARG A 122 10.56 5.28 11.56
C ARG A 122 10.01 6.54 12.20
N VAL A 123 10.03 6.54 13.52
CA VAL A 123 9.71 7.71 14.35
C VAL A 123 11.00 8.22 14.99
N VAL A 124 11.02 9.49 15.37
CA VAL A 124 12.15 10.15 16.01
C VAL A 124 11.70 10.72 17.35
N ASN A 125 12.55 10.60 18.38
CA ASN A 125 12.29 11.18 19.70
C ASN A 125 12.77 12.64 19.80
N GLY A 126 12.48 13.31 20.92
CA GLY A 126 12.93 14.68 21.18
C GLY A 126 14.46 14.88 21.22
N ALA A 127 15.24 13.80 21.33
CA ALA A 127 16.70 13.82 21.27
C ALA A 127 17.27 13.60 19.86
N GLY A 128 16.42 13.39 18.85
CA GLY A 128 16.84 13.10 17.48
C GLY A 128 17.20 11.63 17.22
N GLU A 129 16.89 10.73 18.16
CA GLU A 129 17.14 9.31 17.99
C GLU A 129 15.99 8.64 17.26
N TYR A 130 16.34 7.82 16.28
CA TYR A 130 15.38 7.11 15.44
C TYR A 130 15.02 5.74 16.00
N LEU A 131 13.73 5.43 15.97
CA LEU A 131 13.19 4.11 16.29
C LEU A 131 12.53 3.51 15.05
N ASN A 132 13.02 2.34 14.64
CA ASN A 132 12.49 1.59 13.51
C ASN A 132 11.27 0.78 13.95
N LEU A 133 10.13 1.03 13.32
CA LEU A 133 8.88 0.30 13.45
C LEU A 133 8.74 -0.60 12.22
N ASP A 134 9.44 -1.73 12.26
CA ASP A 134 9.40 -2.72 11.18
C ASP A 134 8.21 -3.68 11.37
N PRO A 135 7.13 -3.58 10.55
CA PRO A 135 5.95 -4.44 10.67
C PRO A 135 6.27 -5.93 10.52
N GLY A 136 7.44 -6.28 9.98
CA GLY A 136 7.90 -7.65 9.73
C GLY A 136 7.06 -8.42 8.71
N ALA A 137 5.99 -7.81 8.20
CA ALA A 137 5.02 -8.42 7.32
C ALA A 137 5.30 -8.07 5.86
N ILE A 138 5.16 -9.08 5.01
CA ILE A 138 5.10 -8.91 3.56
C ILE A 138 3.79 -8.19 3.21
N ASN A 139 3.82 -7.24 2.29
CA ASN A 139 2.64 -6.57 1.74
C ASN A 139 2.61 -6.74 0.22
N GLN A 140 1.46 -6.49 -0.41
CA GLN A 140 1.32 -6.60 -1.87
C GLN A 140 1.05 -5.23 -2.49
N ASN A 141 1.88 -4.81 -3.45
CA ASN A 141 1.69 -3.61 -4.25
C ASN A 141 1.31 -3.98 -5.69
N GLY A 142 0.09 -3.69 -6.09
CA GLY A 142 -0.31 -3.76 -7.50
C GLY A 142 -1.70 -3.19 -7.79
N GLY A 143 -1.91 -2.76 -9.03
CA GLY A 143 -3.25 -2.50 -9.56
C GLY A 143 -4.05 -3.79 -9.78
N GLU A 144 -5.38 -3.69 -9.81
CA GLU A 144 -6.23 -4.74 -10.38
C GLU A 144 -5.95 -4.86 -11.89
N ASP A 145 -5.36 -5.97 -12.32
CA ASP A 145 -5.33 -6.32 -13.75
C ASP A 145 -6.79 -6.53 -14.20
N MET A 146 -7.27 -5.77 -15.21
CA MET A 146 -8.37 -6.34 -15.99
C MET A 146 -7.77 -7.56 -16.68
N GLN A 147 -8.32 -8.73 -16.40
CA GLN A 147 -8.41 -9.70 -17.47
C GLN A 147 -9.15 -9.01 -18.62
N SER A 148 -8.41 -8.63 -19.66
CA SER A 148 -8.99 -8.21 -20.93
C SER A 148 -9.87 -9.37 -21.41
N ALA A 149 -11.18 -9.16 -21.37
CA ALA A 149 -12.16 -10.14 -21.80
C ALA A 149 -11.94 -10.48 -23.28
N ALA A 150 -11.83 -11.79 -23.55
CA ALA A 150 -12.04 -12.53 -24.79
C ALA A 150 -11.82 -11.79 -26.13
N VAL A 151 -10.71 -12.12 -26.80
CA VAL A 151 -10.65 -11.99 -28.27
C VAL A 151 -11.46 -13.16 -28.87
N LEU A 152 -12.73 -12.89 -29.17
CA LEU A 152 -13.55 -13.68 -30.09
C LEU A 152 -12.84 -13.71 -31.46
N THR A 153 -12.28 -14.86 -31.83
CA THR A 153 -11.93 -15.12 -33.23
C THR A 153 -13.09 -15.88 -33.85
N ALA A 154 -13.96 -15.15 -34.55
CA ALA A 154 -15.02 -15.74 -35.35
C ALA A 154 -14.40 -16.49 -36.54
N ALA A 155 -14.39 -17.82 -36.49
CA ALA A 155 -14.20 -18.64 -37.69
C ALA A 155 -15.58 -19.14 -38.13
N VAL A 156 -16.25 -18.37 -38.99
CA VAL A 156 -17.37 -18.87 -39.78
C VAL A 156 -16.84 -19.18 -41.18
N GLY A 157 -16.82 -20.48 -41.53
CA GLY A 157 -16.53 -20.92 -42.88
C GLY A 157 -16.07 -22.36 -43.06
N GLY A 158 -16.61 -23.35 -42.32
CA GLY A 158 -16.29 -24.77 -42.51
C GLY A 158 -16.93 -25.71 -41.49
N LEU A 159 -18.21 -25.98 -41.68
CA LEU A 159 -19.10 -26.96 -41.05
C LEU A 159 -18.42 -28.24 -40.49
N ILE A 160 -18.45 -28.49 -39.17
CA ILE A 160 -18.85 -29.78 -38.53
C ILE A 160 -19.47 -29.52 -37.14
N ALA A 161 -20.64 -30.13 -36.95
CA ALA A 161 -21.60 -30.11 -35.84
C ALA A 161 -21.07 -30.19 -34.39
N GLY A 162 -21.79 -29.52 -33.48
CA GLY A 162 -21.88 -29.92 -32.06
C GLY A 162 -22.06 -28.79 -31.03
N CYS A 163 -23.32 -28.37 -30.80
CA CYS A 163 -23.88 -27.71 -29.59
C CYS A 163 -23.15 -26.51 -28.93
N LEU A 164 -23.60 -25.26 -29.13
CA LEU A 164 -24.55 -24.52 -28.27
C LEU A 164 -24.16 -24.40 -26.78
N LEU A 165 -23.65 -23.23 -26.37
CA LEU A 165 -24.44 -22.29 -25.54
C LEU A 165 -23.73 -20.94 -25.32
N THR A 166 -24.36 -19.95 -25.94
CA THR A 166 -24.24 -18.48 -25.88
C THR A 166 -24.61 -17.96 -24.48
N LEU A 167 -24.03 -16.86 -23.97
CA LEU A 167 -24.58 -15.46 -23.94
C LEU A 167 -23.74 -14.68 -22.89
N ALA A 168 -23.56 -13.36 -22.91
CA ALA A 168 -23.79 -12.24 -23.81
C ALA A 168 -23.28 -11.00 -23.07
N PHE A 169 -22.82 -9.95 -23.76
CA PHE A 169 -22.99 -8.59 -23.25
C PHE A 169 -23.37 -7.65 -24.39
N GLN A 170 -24.53 -7.04 -24.21
CA GLN A 170 -25.09 -5.90 -24.94
C GLN A 170 -24.11 -4.70 -24.78
N ALA A 171 -24.10 -3.62 -25.55
CA ALA A 171 -25.22 -2.89 -26.13
C ALA A 171 -24.68 -1.69 -26.94
N LEU A 172 -25.54 -1.17 -27.85
CA LEU A 172 -25.75 0.26 -28.20
C LEU A 172 -24.54 1.07 -28.71
N THR A 173 -24.59 1.77 -29.85
CA THR A 173 -25.64 2.57 -30.50
C THR A 173 -25.32 2.73 -31.98
#